data_AF-A0A383AL09-F1
#
_entry.id   AF-A0A383AL09-F1
#
_cell.length_a   1.000
_cell.length_b   1.000
_cell.length_c   1.000
_cell.angle_alpha   90.00
_cell.angle_beta   90.00
_cell.angle_gamma   90.00
#
_symmetry.space_group_name_H-M   'P 1'
#
loop_
_entity.id
_entity.type
_entity.pdbx_description
1 polymer ?
#
loop_
_entity_poly.entity_id
_entity_poly.type
_entity_poly.pdbx_seq_one_letter_code
_entity_poly.pdbx_strand_id
1 'polypeptide(L)'
;GKSDVLIENYKVGGLKKYGLDFAGLNKEFPGLIYCSISGFGQTGPKSHRPGYDFMIQAMGGIMSVTGEPDGSPMKVGVGIADVMCGMYAAVSILAAIRHRDQVGKGQHIDLALLDSQAAWLINSGLNYLTSRQDQHRLGNAHPNVVPYQVFQTSDSFFVLAVGNNTQFKKFCEFADAPELADDMRFRTNKDRVHNRNVLAELINDLTKKFSTSYWLEELEKIQVPCGPVNTIREVFDDPQIQHRGMEISMP
;
A
#
# COMPACT_ATOMS: atom_id res chain seq x y z
N GLY A 1 -35.05 14.15 7.70
CA GLY A 1 -34.95 12.82 7.07
C GLY A 1 -34.62 11.77 8.12
N LYS A 2 -34.69 10.48 7.77
CA LYS A 2 -34.31 9.37 8.67
C LYS A 2 -32.82 8.97 8.57
N SER A 3 -32.05 9.61 7.68
CA SER A 3 -30.66 9.26 7.39
C SER A 3 -29.70 10.38 7.79
N ASP A 4 -28.55 10.00 8.35
CA ASP A 4 -27.46 10.91 8.73
C ASP A 4 -26.46 11.16 7.60
N VAL A 5 -26.24 10.13 6.77
CA VAL A 5 -25.22 10.09 5.73
C VAL A 5 -25.85 9.59 4.44
N LEU A 6 -25.56 10.25 3.32
CA LEU A 6 -25.82 9.78 1.98
C LEU A 6 -24.47 9.58 1.28
N ILE A 7 -24.24 8.39 0.73
CA ILE A 7 -23.04 8.06 -0.05
C ILE A 7 -23.46 7.75 -1.47
N GLU A 8 -22.75 8.33 -2.43
CA GLU A 8 -23.03 8.12 -3.85
C GLU A 8 -21.76 8.13 -4.70
N ASN A 9 -21.78 7.39 -5.80
CA ASN A 9 -20.67 7.28 -6.75
C ASN A 9 -21.14 7.47 -8.21
N TYR A 10 -22.16 8.30 -8.44
CA TYR A 10 -22.62 8.62 -9.78
C TYR A 10 -21.63 9.55 -10.48
N LYS A 11 -21.74 9.64 -11.82
CA LYS A 11 -21.06 10.70 -12.58
C LYS A 11 -21.47 12.07 -12.05
N VAL A 12 -20.53 13.00 -12.03
CA VAL A 12 -20.74 14.40 -11.60
C VAL A 12 -22.01 14.98 -12.24
N GLY A 13 -22.91 15.49 -11.40
CA GLY A 13 -24.21 16.05 -11.80
C GLY A 13 -25.31 15.02 -12.11
N GLY A 14 -25.03 13.72 -12.05
CA GLY A 14 -25.96 12.65 -12.41
C GLY A 14 -27.23 12.60 -11.54
N LEU A 15 -27.11 13.02 -10.28
CA LEU A 15 -28.23 13.08 -9.32
C LEU A 15 -29.04 14.38 -9.36
N LYS A 16 -28.52 15.43 -10.03
CA LYS A 16 -29.18 16.74 -10.10
C LYS A 16 -30.55 16.68 -10.77
N LYS A 17 -30.69 15.85 -11.83
CA LYS A 17 -31.97 15.65 -12.52
C LYS A 17 -33.07 15.00 -11.66
N TYR A 18 -32.69 14.40 -10.53
CA TYR A 18 -33.62 13.79 -9.58
C TYR A 18 -33.85 14.67 -8.34
N GLY A 19 -33.23 15.85 -8.26
CA GLY A 19 -33.24 16.68 -7.06
C GLY A 19 -32.49 16.07 -5.88
N LEU A 20 -31.57 15.13 -6.15
CA LEU A 20 -30.80 14.39 -5.14
C LEU A 20 -29.35 14.87 -5.05
N ASP A 21 -29.01 16.03 -5.61
CA ASP A 21 -27.69 16.64 -5.46
C ASP A 21 -27.55 17.34 -4.10
N PHE A 22 -26.30 17.54 -3.66
CA PHE A 22 -26.01 18.16 -2.36
C PHE A 22 -26.72 19.51 -2.17
N ALA A 23 -26.70 20.39 -3.19
CA ALA A 23 -27.32 21.71 -3.09
C ALA A 23 -28.85 21.65 -2.90
N GLY A 24 -29.51 20.64 -3.48
CA GLY A 24 -30.93 20.37 -3.26
C GLY A 24 -31.18 19.84 -1.86
N LEU A 25 -30.52 18.73 -1.50
CA LEU A 25 -30.76 18.04 -0.24
C LEU A 25 -30.34 18.85 0.99
N ASN A 26 -29.26 19.64 0.92
CA ASN A 26 -28.79 20.44 2.05
C ASN A 26 -29.77 21.55 2.47
N LYS A 27 -30.65 22.01 1.56
CA LYS A 27 -31.70 22.99 1.90
C LYS A 27 -32.76 22.38 2.80
N GLU A 28 -33.14 21.13 2.54
CA GLU A 28 -34.16 20.41 3.29
C GLU A 28 -33.57 19.71 4.53
N PHE A 29 -32.33 19.26 4.43
CA PHE A 29 -31.61 18.50 5.46
C PHE A 29 -30.23 19.11 5.73
N PRO A 30 -30.13 20.26 6.42
CA PRO A 30 -28.86 20.95 6.67
C PRO A 30 -27.88 20.18 7.58
N GLY A 31 -28.36 19.12 8.25
CA GLY A 31 -27.55 18.18 9.04
C GLY A 31 -27.03 16.97 8.25
N LEU A 32 -27.40 16.82 6.97
CA LEU A 32 -27.01 15.68 6.15
C LEU A 32 -25.52 15.75 5.80
N ILE A 33 -24.81 14.63 6.00
CA ILE A 33 -23.47 14.44 5.46
C ILE A 33 -23.62 13.79 4.10
N TYR A 34 -23.15 14.45 3.06
CA TYR A 34 -23.24 13.98 1.69
C TYR A 34 -21.82 13.59 1.23
N CYS A 35 -21.60 12.34 0.86
CA CYS A 35 -20.31 11.85 0.38
C CYS A 35 -20.39 11.46 -1.08
N SER A 36 -19.71 12.21 -1.94
CA SER A 36 -19.51 11.90 -3.36
C SER A 36 -18.17 11.22 -3.57
N ILE A 37 -18.16 10.08 -4.27
CA ILE A 37 -16.93 9.40 -4.70
C ILE A 37 -16.92 9.33 -6.22
N SER A 38 -15.94 9.97 -6.86
CA SER A 38 -15.79 9.92 -8.32
C SER A 38 -14.32 9.71 -8.72
N GLY A 39 -14.06 9.52 -10.02
CA GLY A 39 -12.68 9.33 -10.50
C GLY A 39 -11.76 10.51 -10.23
N PHE A 40 -12.29 11.73 -10.36
CA PHE A 40 -11.51 12.97 -10.41
C PHE A 40 -12.10 14.10 -9.54
N GLY A 41 -13.04 13.78 -8.66
CA GLY A 41 -13.77 14.75 -7.85
C GLY A 41 -14.93 15.43 -8.59
N GLN A 42 -15.68 16.27 -7.89
CA GLN A 42 -16.78 17.05 -8.48
C GLN A 42 -16.29 18.30 -9.22
N THR A 43 -15.00 18.63 -9.12
CA THR A 43 -14.41 19.86 -9.68
C THR A 43 -13.19 19.58 -10.57
N GLY A 44 -12.68 20.62 -11.23
CA GLY A 44 -11.48 20.53 -12.06
C GLY A 44 -11.72 20.02 -13.49
N PRO A 45 -10.68 20.03 -14.34
CA PRO A 45 -10.80 19.80 -15.78
C PRO A 45 -11.18 18.36 -16.17
N LYS A 46 -11.06 17.40 -15.24
CA LYS A 46 -11.35 15.98 -15.47
C LYS A 46 -12.62 15.51 -14.76
N SER A 47 -13.39 16.37 -14.10
CA SER A 47 -14.56 16.00 -13.29
C SER A 47 -15.60 15.15 -14.04
N HIS A 48 -15.80 15.41 -15.35
CA HIS A 48 -16.74 14.66 -16.18
C HIS A 48 -16.17 13.39 -16.82
N ARG A 49 -14.88 13.08 -16.61
CA ARG A 49 -14.27 11.86 -17.15
C ARG A 49 -14.66 10.66 -16.30
N PRO A 50 -14.94 9.50 -16.91
CA PRO A 50 -15.11 8.26 -16.15
C PRO A 50 -13.80 7.89 -15.45
N GLY A 51 -13.88 7.40 -14.22
CA GLY A 51 -12.75 6.90 -13.44
C GLY A 51 -13.00 5.48 -12.99
N TYR A 52 -12.10 4.57 -13.36
CA TYR A 52 -12.10 3.18 -12.88
C TYR A 52 -10.75 2.90 -12.24
N ASP A 53 -10.75 2.03 -11.23
CA ASP A 53 -9.57 1.65 -10.44
C ASP A 53 -8.28 1.50 -11.27
N PHE A 54 -8.27 0.61 -12.26
CA PHE A 54 -7.06 0.33 -13.03
C PHE A 54 -6.53 1.55 -13.78
N MET A 55 -7.42 2.38 -14.33
CA MET A 55 -7.02 3.64 -14.98
C MET A 55 -6.44 4.63 -13.95
N ILE A 56 -7.02 4.67 -12.75
CA ILE A 56 -6.52 5.54 -11.67
C ILE A 56 -5.17 5.05 -11.15
N GLN A 57 -4.95 3.74 -11.01
CA GLN A 57 -3.63 3.19 -10.68
C GLN A 57 -2.57 3.63 -11.70
N ALA A 58 -2.91 3.60 -12.99
CA ALA A 58 -2.01 4.06 -14.05
C ALA A 58 -1.73 5.56 -13.96
N MET A 59 -2.77 6.37 -13.75
CA MET A 59 -2.66 7.83 -13.71
C MET A 59 -2.03 8.36 -12.42
N GLY A 60 -2.24 7.68 -11.30
CA GLY A 60 -1.81 8.09 -9.97
C GLY A 60 -0.42 7.56 -9.58
N GLY A 61 0.34 7.02 -10.55
CA GLY A 61 1.77 6.76 -10.41
C GLY A 61 2.16 5.43 -9.76
N ILE A 62 1.26 4.69 -9.13
CA ILE A 62 1.67 3.43 -8.46
C ILE A 62 2.20 2.39 -9.45
N MET A 63 1.63 2.33 -10.66
CA MET A 63 2.11 1.38 -11.68
C MET A 63 3.53 1.71 -12.16
N SER A 64 3.97 2.97 -12.10
CA SER A 64 5.33 3.33 -12.55
C SER A 64 6.41 2.77 -11.62
N VAL A 65 6.06 2.45 -10.37
CA VAL A 65 6.96 1.89 -9.36
C VAL A 65 6.68 0.42 -9.04
N THR A 66 5.69 -0.20 -9.69
CA THR A 66 5.28 -1.59 -9.43
C THR A 66 5.63 -2.52 -10.59
N GLY A 67 6.29 -3.64 -10.29
CA GLY A 67 6.72 -4.65 -11.25
C GLY A 67 8.24 -4.75 -11.36
N GLU A 68 8.71 -5.62 -12.25
CA GLU A 68 10.14 -5.82 -12.51
C GLU A 68 10.81 -4.55 -13.09
N PRO A 69 12.10 -4.29 -12.80
CA PRO A 69 12.82 -3.11 -13.30
C PRO A 69 12.69 -2.90 -14.82
N ASP A 70 12.95 -3.97 -15.59
CA ASP A 70 12.90 -3.97 -17.06
C ASP A 70 11.57 -4.50 -17.61
N GLY A 71 10.60 -4.78 -16.74
CA GLY A 71 9.27 -5.28 -17.09
C GLY A 71 8.30 -4.17 -17.50
N SER A 72 7.11 -4.56 -17.95
CA SER A 72 5.99 -3.61 -18.13
C SER A 72 5.47 -3.12 -16.76
N PRO A 73 4.98 -1.87 -16.65
CA PRO A 73 4.27 -1.39 -15.46
C PRO A 73 3.14 -2.33 -15.04
N MET A 74 3.08 -2.70 -13.76
CA MET A 74 2.09 -3.66 -13.25
C MET A 74 1.09 -2.98 -12.32
N LYS A 75 -0.18 -3.40 -12.39
CA LYS A 75 -1.20 -3.01 -11.42
C LYS A 75 -1.09 -3.87 -10.16
N VAL A 76 -1.69 -3.38 -9.08
CA VAL A 76 -1.92 -4.19 -7.88
C VAL A 76 -2.98 -5.28 -8.20
N GLY A 77 -2.85 -6.44 -7.56
CA GLY A 77 -3.72 -7.60 -7.79
C GLY A 77 -5.20 -7.36 -7.49
N VAL A 78 -5.51 -6.36 -6.67
CA VAL A 78 -6.87 -5.97 -6.27
C VAL A 78 -7.21 -4.53 -6.72
N GLY A 79 -8.48 -4.14 -6.57
CA GLY A 79 -8.96 -2.78 -6.83
C GLY A 79 -8.52 -1.79 -5.74
N ILE A 80 -7.21 -1.56 -5.61
CA ILE A 80 -6.63 -0.85 -4.47
C ILE A 80 -6.98 0.64 -4.45
N ALA A 81 -7.18 1.29 -5.61
CA ALA A 81 -7.58 2.69 -5.65
C ALA A 81 -9.01 2.86 -5.11
N ASP A 82 -9.91 1.93 -5.46
CA ASP A 82 -11.28 1.92 -4.91
C ASP A 82 -11.27 1.66 -3.39
N VAL A 83 -10.49 0.65 -2.94
CA VAL A 83 -10.37 0.32 -1.51
C VAL A 83 -9.84 1.51 -0.70
N MET A 84 -8.74 2.13 -1.14
CA MET A 84 -8.16 3.26 -0.43
C MET A 84 -9.07 4.47 -0.42
N CYS A 85 -9.76 4.78 -1.53
CA CYS A 85 -10.73 5.86 -1.57
C CYS A 85 -11.91 5.61 -0.61
N GLY A 86 -12.39 4.38 -0.54
CA GLY A 86 -13.41 3.96 0.43
C GLY A 86 -12.96 4.15 1.88
N MET A 87 -11.70 3.85 2.20
CA MET A 87 -11.14 4.11 3.53
C MET A 87 -11.06 5.60 3.84
N TYR A 88 -10.65 6.45 2.88
CA TYR A 88 -10.70 7.90 3.04
C TYR A 88 -12.14 8.42 3.22
N ALA A 89 -13.11 7.83 2.52
CA ALA A 89 -14.53 8.16 2.69
C ALA A 89 -15.01 7.84 4.10
N ALA A 90 -14.71 6.65 4.61
CA ALA A 90 -15.07 6.26 5.97
C ALA A 90 -14.52 7.24 7.01
N VAL A 91 -13.22 7.56 6.94
CA VAL A 91 -12.57 8.53 7.86
C VAL A 91 -13.19 9.92 7.74
N SER A 92 -13.45 10.40 6.51
CA SER A 92 -14.05 11.71 6.26
C SER A 92 -15.47 11.80 6.79
N ILE A 93 -16.27 10.75 6.63
CA ILE A 93 -17.64 10.66 7.16
C ILE A 93 -17.61 10.69 8.69
N LEU A 94 -16.75 9.90 9.33
CA LEU A 94 -16.61 9.90 10.79
C LEU A 94 -16.20 11.28 11.32
N ALA A 95 -15.26 11.95 10.65
CA ALA A 95 -14.87 13.32 10.97
C ALA A 95 -16.03 14.31 10.79
N ALA A 96 -16.82 14.15 9.72
CA ALA A 96 -17.98 14.99 9.45
C ALA A 96 -19.11 14.79 10.47
N ILE A 97 -19.33 13.57 10.94
CA ILE A 97 -20.25 13.28 12.05
C ILE A 97 -19.78 14.01 13.30
N ARG A 98 -18.50 13.87 13.66
CA ARG A 98 -17.93 14.53 14.84
C ARG A 98 -18.03 16.05 14.77
N HIS A 99 -17.83 16.64 13.59
CA HIS A 99 -18.02 18.06 13.35
C HIS A 99 -19.50 18.45 13.52
N ARG A 100 -20.41 17.73 12.87
CA ARG A 100 -21.86 17.96 12.96
C ARG A 100 -22.36 17.93 14.41
N ASP A 101 -21.86 17.01 15.23
CA ASP A 101 -22.26 16.93 16.65
C ASP A 101 -21.87 18.17 17.45
N GLN A 102 -20.86 18.93 17.01
CA GLN A 102 -20.45 20.18 17.65
C GLN A 102 -21.19 21.40 17.10
N VAL A 103 -21.39 21.47 15.78
CA VAL A 103 -21.89 22.69 15.11
C VAL A 103 -23.34 22.60 14.62
N GLY A 104 -23.94 21.42 14.67
CA GLY A 104 -25.30 21.14 14.20
C GLY A 104 -25.49 21.11 12.68
N LYS A 105 -24.40 21.14 11.88
CA LYS A 105 -24.43 21.20 10.41
C LYS A 105 -23.65 20.07 9.76
N GLY A 106 -24.24 19.48 8.73
CA GLY A 106 -23.59 18.53 7.84
C GLY A 106 -22.68 19.24 6.83
N GLN A 107 -22.15 18.48 5.87
CA GLN A 107 -21.24 18.98 4.85
C GLN A 107 -21.18 18.04 3.64
N HIS A 108 -20.64 18.55 2.53
CA HIS A 108 -20.32 17.76 1.36
C HIS A 108 -18.86 17.30 1.43
N ILE A 109 -18.66 15.99 1.37
CA ILE A 109 -17.37 15.33 1.21
C ILE A 109 -17.25 15.00 -0.28
N ASP A 110 -16.31 15.65 -0.97
CA ASP A 110 -15.95 15.38 -2.36
C ASP A 110 -14.64 14.59 -2.41
N LEU A 111 -14.71 13.31 -2.77
CA LEU A 111 -13.56 12.44 -2.89
C LEU A 111 -13.31 12.02 -4.33
N ALA A 112 -12.04 12.09 -4.72
CA ALA A 112 -11.54 11.60 -5.98
C ALA A 112 -10.69 10.33 -5.76
N LEU A 113 -10.91 9.32 -6.61
CA LEU A 113 -10.01 8.17 -6.69
C LEU A 113 -8.57 8.63 -6.95
N LEU A 114 -8.36 9.59 -7.88
CA LEU A 114 -7.04 10.12 -8.20
C LEU A 114 -6.34 10.78 -7.00
N ASP A 115 -7.07 11.58 -6.21
CA ASP A 115 -6.51 12.27 -5.04
C ASP A 115 -6.10 11.25 -3.98
N SER A 116 -6.97 10.27 -3.71
CA SER A 116 -6.67 9.18 -2.78
C SER A 116 -5.43 8.41 -3.21
N GLN A 117 -5.33 8.10 -4.52
CA GLN A 117 -4.22 7.38 -5.11
C GLN A 117 -2.89 8.14 -4.97
N ALA A 118 -2.89 9.45 -5.22
CA ALA A 118 -1.72 10.29 -5.07
C ALA A 118 -1.28 10.40 -3.59
N ALA A 119 -2.24 10.49 -2.67
CA ALA A 119 -1.96 10.66 -1.24
C ALA A 119 -1.19 9.47 -0.63
N TRP A 120 -1.45 8.23 -1.08
CA TRP A 120 -0.77 7.05 -0.53
C TRP A 120 0.53 6.66 -1.25
N LEU A 121 1.06 7.47 -2.16
CA LEU A 121 2.41 7.26 -2.71
C LEU A 121 3.53 7.32 -1.64
N ILE A 122 3.25 7.89 -0.46
CA ILE A 122 4.08 7.87 0.76
C ILE A 122 5.57 8.15 0.44
N ASN A 123 6.41 7.11 0.46
CA ASN A 123 7.85 7.24 0.29
C ASN A 123 8.23 7.57 -1.14
N SER A 124 7.54 7.00 -2.13
CA SER A 124 7.78 7.31 -3.54
C SER A 124 7.37 8.75 -3.86
N GLY A 125 6.26 9.22 -3.30
CA GLY A 125 5.85 10.62 -3.38
C GLY A 125 6.87 11.56 -2.74
N LEU A 126 7.32 11.25 -1.52
CA LEU A 126 8.34 12.03 -0.80
C LEU A 126 9.68 12.05 -1.54
N ASN A 127 10.15 10.90 -2.04
CA ASN A 127 11.38 10.80 -2.81
C ASN A 127 11.34 11.72 -4.04
N TYR A 128 10.24 11.71 -4.79
CA TYR A 128 10.09 12.62 -5.95
C TYR A 128 10.01 14.08 -5.52
N LEU A 129 9.21 14.43 -4.50
CA LEU A 129 9.04 15.82 -4.06
C LEU A 129 10.34 16.45 -3.55
N THR A 130 11.25 15.65 -3.00
CA THR A 130 12.54 16.10 -2.45
C THR A 130 13.67 16.09 -3.49
N SER A 131 13.73 15.08 -4.35
CA SER A 131 14.83 14.93 -5.34
C SER A 131 14.49 15.44 -6.74
N ARG A 132 13.20 15.50 -7.09
CA ARG A 132 12.68 15.72 -8.46
C ARG A 132 13.17 14.69 -9.48
N GLN A 133 13.57 13.51 -9.00
CA GLN A 133 13.94 12.37 -9.83
C GLN A 133 12.86 11.30 -9.73
N ASP A 134 12.56 10.68 -10.87
CA ASP A 134 11.61 9.58 -10.92
C ASP A 134 12.20 8.33 -10.27
N GLN A 135 11.39 7.65 -9.46
CA GLN A 135 11.75 6.35 -8.92
C GLN A 135 11.52 5.27 -9.99
N HIS A 136 12.54 4.48 -10.28
CA HIS A 136 12.42 3.31 -11.15
C HIS A 136 11.78 2.12 -10.41
N ARG A 137 11.19 1.19 -11.18
CA ARG A 137 10.72 -0.10 -10.65
C ARG A 137 11.88 -0.89 -10.08
N LEU A 138 11.63 -1.58 -8.97
CA LEU A 138 12.63 -2.35 -8.24
C LEU A 138 12.19 -3.80 -7.98
N GLY A 139 11.09 -4.26 -8.61
CA GLY A 139 10.46 -5.51 -8.23
C GLY A 139 10.07 -5.48 -6.76
N ASN A 140 10.52 -6.48 -6.00
CA ASN A 140 10.24 -6.62 -4.57
C ASN A 140 11.21 -5.85 -3.66
N ALA A 141 12.20 -5.12 -4.20
CA ALA A 141 13.21 -4.45 -3.38
C ALA A 141 12.77 -3.08 -2.86
N HIS A 142 13.04 -2.83 -1.58
CA HIS A 142 12.79 -1.52 -0.97
C HIS A 142 13.75 -0.46 -1.56
N PRO A 143 13.29 0.77 -1.86
CA PRO A 143 14.14 1.79 -2.49
C PRO A 143 15.31 2.22 -1.61
N ASN A 144 15.13 2.25 -0.30
CA ASN A 144 16.06 2.91 0.63
C ASN A 144 16.71 1.98 1.67
N VAL A 145 16.36 0.68 1.70
CA VAL A 145 16.79 -0.25 2.76
C VAL A 145 17.17 -1.57 2.11
N VAL A 146 18.35 -2.10 2.43
CA VAL A 146 18.86 -3.35 1.85
C VAL A 146 19.56 -4.17 2.95
N PRO A 147 19.43 -5.51 2.99
CA PRO A 147 18.47 -6.31 2.22
C PRO A 147 17.05 -6.16 2.78
N TYR A 148 16.13 -5.71 1.94
CA TYR A 148 14.70 -5.64 2.23
C TYR A 148 13.95 -6.00 0.95
N GLN A 149 13.83 -7.31 0.70
CA GLN A 149 13.28 -7.84 -0.55
C GLN A 149 12.93 -9.33 -0.43
N VAL A 150 12.38 -9.88 -1.51
CA VAL A 150 12.16 -11.33 -1.68
C VAL A 150 13.46 -12.02 -2.10
N PHE A 151 13.73 -13.17 -1.50
CA PHE A 151 14.82 -14.09 -1.84
C PHE A 151 14.29 -15.51 -2.08
N GLN A 152 15.00 -16.25 -2.92
CA GLN A 152 14.71 -17.64 -3.23
C GLN A 152 15.26 -18.56 -2.12
N THR A 153 14.47 -19.56 -1.75
CA THR A 153 14.85 -20.67 -0.87
C THR A 153 14.93 -21.96 -1.68
N SER A 154 15.25 -23.09 -1.06
CA SER A 154 15.34 -24.36 -1.80
C SER A 154 13.99 -24.85 -2.34
N ASP A 155 12.88 -24.38 -1.78
CA ASP A 155 11.52 -24.86 -2.04
C ASP A 155 10.51 -23.77 -2.42
N SER A 156 10.80 -22.49 -2.16
CA SER A 156 9.91 -21.36 -2.48
C SER A 156 10.64 -20.00 -2.41
N PHE A 157 9.95 -18.99 -1.88
CA PHE A 157 10.43 -17.64 -1.64
C PHE A 157 10.04 -17.16 -0.26
N PHE A 158 10.85 -16.27 0.30
CA PHE A 158 10.55 -15.57 1.54
C PHE A 158 11.03 -14.11 1.44
N VAL A 159 10.45 -13.25 2.27
CA VAL A 159 10.92 -11.88 2.46
C VAL A 159 11.95 -11.87 3.58
N LEU A 160 13.10 -11.24 3.31
CA LEU A 160 14.08 -10.86 4.33
C LEU A 160 14.03 -9.34 4.48
N ALA A 161 13.74 -8.85 5.69
CA ALA A 161 13.51 -7.44 5.98
C ALA A 161 14.53 -6.94 7.03
N VAL A 162 15.78 -6.79 6.61
CA VAL A 162 16.86 -6.26 7.44
C VAL A 162 16.85 -4.73 7.38
N GLY A 163 16.40 -4.11 8.46
CA GLY A 163 16.24 -2.65 8.56
C GLY A 163 17.48 -1.90 9.05
N ASN A 164 18.46 -2.57 9.67
CA ASN A 164 19.63 -1.92 10.26
C ASN A 164 20.88 -2.80 10.25
N ASN A 165 22.03 -2.21 10.58
CA ASN A 165 23.32 -2.90 10.56
C ASN A 165 23.42 -4.03 11.60
N THR A 166 22.77 -3.90 12.76
CA THR A 166 22.74 -4.95 13.79
C THR A 166 22.01 -6.19 13.29
N GLN A 167 20.85 -6.01 12.65
CA GLN A 167 20.11 -7.11 12.01
C GLN A 167 20.90 -7.71 10.84
N PHE A 168 21.59 -6.89 10.04
CA PHE A 168 22.42 -7.39 8.94
C PHE A 168 23.54 -8.29 9.45
N LYS A 169 24.25 -7.84 10.49
CA LYS A 169 25.32 -8.64 11.11
C LYS A 169 24.80 -9.99 11.64
N LYS A 170 23.69 -9.97 12.39
CA LYS A 170 23.04 -11.19 12.88
C LYS A 170 22.67 -12.15 11.76
N PHE A 171 22.10 -11.64 10.67
CA PHE A 171 21.78 -12.44 9.49
C PHE A 171 23.04 -13.06 8.88
N CYS A 172 24.10 -12.27 8.65
CA CYS A 172 25.36 -12.75 8.10
C CYS A 172 26.03 -13.81 8.97
N GLU A 173 26.05 -13.61 10.29
CA GLU A 173 26.58 -14.59 11.26
C GLU A 173 25.79 -15.91 11.20
N PHE A 174 24.45 -15.84 11.14
CA PHE A 174 23.61 -17.04 11.03
C PHE A 174 23.71 -17.74 9.67
N ALA A 175 23.82 -16.98 8.59
CA ALA A 175 23.92 -17.50 7.23
C ALA A 175 25.32 -18.05 6.88
N ASP A 176 26.21 -18.16 7.86
CA ASP A 176 27.60 -18.62 7.72
C ASP A 176 28.39 -17.78 6.70
N ALA A 177 28.15 -16.46 6.70
CA ALA A 177 28.83 -15.48 5.85
C ALA A 177 29.14 -14.17 6.63
N PRO A 178 29.78 -14.25 7.81
CA PRO A 178 30.04 -13.08 8.66
C PRO A 178 30.87 -12.00 7.95
N GLU A 179 31.74 -12.38 7.01
CA GLU A 179 32.57 -11.47 6.24
C GLU A 179 31.77 -10.45 5.42
N LEU A 180 30.52 -10.76 5.05
CA LEU A 180 29.65 -9.82 4.37
C LEU A 180 29.30 -8.60 5.24
N ALA A 181 29.23 -8.78 6.57
CA ALA A 181 28.94 -7.67 7.47
C ALA A 181 30.12 -6.69 7.61
N ASP A 182 31.34 -7.18 7.42
CA ASP A 182 32.59 -6.41 7.54
C ASP A 182 33.10 -5.87 6.19
N ASP A 183 32.59 -6.38 5.06
CA ASP A 183 32.90 -5.90 3.72
C ASP A 183 32.52 -4.41 3.58
N MET A 184 33.47 -3.59 3.12
CA MET A 184 33.27 -2.15 2.91
C MET A 184 32.10 -1.83 1.96
N ARG A 185 31.73 -2.76 1.07
CA ARG A 185 30.58 -2.63 0.17
C ARG A 185 29.24 -2.76 0.88
N PHE A 186 29.19 -3.38 2.07
CA PHE A 186 27.93 -3.75 2.74
C PHE A 186 27.85 -3.32 4.22
N ARG A 187 28.92 -2.74 4.76
CA ARG A 187 29.05 -2.35 6.17
C ARG A 187 27.92 -1.44 6.67
N THR A 188 27.49 -0.46 5.88
CA THR A 188 26.35 0.41 6.22
C THR A 188 25.17 0.22 5.28
N ASN A 189 23.95 0.59 5.69
CA ASN A 189 22.79 0.55 4.81
C ASN A 189 23.01 1.35 3.51
N LYS A 190 23.70 2.50 3.59
CA LYS A 190 24.04 3.30 2.41
C LYS A 190 24.91 2.51 1.44
N ASP A 191 25.92 1.80 1.95
CA ASP A 191 26.80 0.98 1.14
C ASP A 191 26.02 -0.20 0.52
N ARG A 192 25.13 -0.84 1.28
CA ARG A 192 24.24 -1.91 0.77
C ARG A 192 23.27 -1.42 -0.30
N VAL A 193 22.71 -0.22 -0.15
CA VAL A 193 21.86 0.40 -1.16
C VAL A 193 22.62 0.63 -2.46
N HIS A 194 23.87 1.12 -2.38
CA HIS A 194 24.73 1.35 -3.54
C HIS A 194 25.13 0.03 -4.24
N ASN A 195 25.41 -1.02 -3.46
CA ASN A 195 25.86 -2.32 -3.96
C ASN A 195 24.75 -3.39 -4.00
N ARG A 196 23.49 -2.97 -4.12
CA ARG A 196 22.32 -3.84 -3.91
C ARG A 196 22.29 -5.10 -4.77
N ASN A 197 22.63 -5.00 -6.06
CA ASN A 197 22.52 -6.12 -6.97
C ASN A 197 23.54 -7.20 -6.58
N VAL A 198 24.77 -6.77 -6.27
CA VAL A 198 25.84 -7.66 -5.80
C VAL A 198 25.46 -8.33 -4.48
N LEU A 199 24.95 -7.56 -3.51
CA LEU A 199 24.55 -8.13 -2.22
C LEU A 199 23.35 -9.07 -2.37
N ALA A 200 22.38 -8.73 -3.20
CA ALA A 200 21.20 -9.54 -3.42
C ALA A 200 21.57 -10.90 -4.03
N GLU A 201 22.47 -10.94 -5.02
CA GLU A 201 22.97 -12.18 -5.60
C GLU A 201 23.66 -13.06 -4.55
N LEU A 202 24.55 -12.47 -3.73
CA LEU A 202 25.24 -13.20 -2.66
C LEU A 202 24.27 -13.77 -1.62
N ILE A 203 23.27 -12.99 -1.20
CA ILE A 203 22.25 -13.47 -0.27
C ILE A 203 21.42 -14.58 -0.91
N ASN A 204 21.04 -14.45 -2.17
CA ASN A 204 20.25 -15.46 -2.87
C ASN A 204 21.01 -16.80 -2.99
N ASP A 205 22.33 -16.74 -3.18
CA ASP A 205 23.20 -17.92 -3.19
C ASP A 205 23.27 -18.62 -1.83
N LEU A 206 23.15 -17.87 -0.73
CA LEU A 206 23.05 -18.42 0.62
C LEU A 206 21.67 -19.01 0.88
N THR A 207 20.61 -18.25 0.58
CA THR A 207 19.23 -18.60 0.97
C THR A 207 18.69 -19.79 0.20
N LYS A 208 19.06 -19.96 -1.07
CA LYS A 208 18.61 -21.09 -1.92
C LYS A 208 19.05 -22.47 -1.44
N LYS A 209 19.97 -22.55 -0.48
CA LYS A 209 20.52 -23.81 0.06
C LYS A 209 19.58 -24.50 1.06
N PHE A 210 18.67 -23.76 1.68
CA PHE A 210 17.80 -24.26 2.75
C PHE A 210 16.34 -23.91 2.48
N SER A 211 15.42 -24.64 3.12
CA SER A 211 13.97 -24.47 2.96
C SER A 211 13.49 -23.13 3.52
N THR A 212 12.31 -22.69 3.07
CA THR A 212 11.64 -21.52 3.65
C THR A 212 11.43 -21.68 5.16
N SER A 213 10.98 -22.84 5.63
CA SER A 213 10.76 -23.08 7.07
C SER A 213 12.03 -22.90 7.91
N TYR A 214 13.17 -23.39 7.41
CA TYR A 214 14.46 -23.23 8.09
C TYR A 214 14.80 -21.75 8.30
N TRP A 215 14.67 -20.93 7.26
CA TRP A 215 14.95 -19.50 7.38
C TRP A 215 13.95 -18.80 8.32
N LEU A 216 12.66 -19.11 8.22
CA LEU A 216 11.65 -18.46 9.06
C LEU A 216 11.87 -18.79 10.55
N GLU A 217 12.02 -20.06 10.89
CA GLU A 217 12.16 -20.51 12.28
C GLU A 217 13.46 -20.00 12.93
N GLU A 218 14.58 -20.03 12.20
CA GLU A 218 15.86 -19.64 12.77
C GLU A 218 16.07 -18.12 12.82
N LEU A 219 15.61 -17.38 11.79
CA LEU A 219 15.71 -15.92 11.81
C LEU A 219 14.80 -15.29 12.86
N GLU A 220 13.64 -15.90 13.15
CA GLU A 220 12.77 -15.48 14.24
C GLU A 220 13.47 -15.57 15.60
N LYS A 221 14.18 -16.67 15.88
CA LYS A 221 14.94 -16.88 17.13
C LYS A 221 15.97 -15.78 17.39
N ILE A 222 16.59 -15.25 16.32
CA ILE A 222 17.61 -14.19 16.43
C ILE A 222 17.04 -12.77 16.22
N GLN A 223 15.72 -12.64 16.07
CA GLN A 223 14.99 -11.38 15.85
C GLN A 223 15.41 -10.65 14.57
N VAL A 224 15.64 -11.40 13.50
CA VAL A 224 15.80 -10.87 12.15
C VAL A 224 14.44 -10.97 11.44
N PRO A 225 13.80 -9.84 11.07
CA PRO A 225 12.48 -9.87 10.46
C PRO A 225 12.48 -10.59 9.11
N CYS A 226 11.59 -11.57 8.98
CA CYS A 226 11.33 -12.30 7.75
C CYS A 226 9.87 -12.77 7.70
N GLY A 227 9.41 -13.24 6.54
CA GLY A 227 8.06 -13.78 6.39
C GLY A 227 7.87 -14.54 5.08
N PRO A 228 6.94 -15.51 5.01
CA PRO A 228 6.68 -16.25 3.79
C PRO A 228 5.96 -15.40 2.74
N VAL A 229 6.09 -15.79 1.46
CA VAL A 229 5.22 -15.29 0.39
C VAL A 229 4.02 -16.23 0.25
N ASN A 230 2.97 -15.97 1.04
CA ASN A 230 1.79 -16.84 1.09
C ASN A 230 0.87 -16.70 -0.13
N THR A 231 0.27 -17.81 -0.52
CA THR A 231 -0.95 -17.85 -1.33
C THR A 231 -2.18 -17.39 -0.52
N ILE A 232 -3.29 -17.06 -1.20
CA ILE A 232 -4.52 -16.63 -0.52
C ILE A 232 -5.04 -17.69 0.46
N ARG A 233 -4.94 -18.98 0.10
CA ARG A 233 -5.33 -20.08 1.00
C ARG A 233 -4.48 -20.08 2.26
N GLU A 234 -3.16 -20.01 2.13
CA GLU A 234 -2.24 -19.98 3.28
C GLU A 234 -2.47 -18.76 4.19
N VAL A 235 -2.94 -17.62 3.66
CA VAL A 235 -3.36 -16.48 4.48
C VAL A 235 -4.55 -16.83 5.37
N PHE A 236 -5.57 -17.53 4.87
CA PHE A 236 -6.75 -17.89 5.68
C PHE A 236 -6.52 -19.13 6.58
N ASP A 237 -5.57 -19.97 6.22
CA ASP A 237 -5.10 -21.09 7.06
C ASP A 237 -4.14 -20.64 8.17
N ASP A 238 -3.67 -19.38 8.14
CA ASP A 238 -2.72 -18.85 9.12
C ASP A 238 -3.35 -18.78 10.54
N PRO A 239 -2.70 -19.35 11.57
CA PRO A 239 -3.24 -19.39 12.93
C PRO A 239 -3.50 -18.00 13.54
N GLN A 240 -2.68 -17.00 13.19
CA GLN A 240 -2.87 -15.63 13.67
C GLN A 240 -4.06 -14.97 12.98
N ILE A 241 -4.26 -15.18 11.68
CA ILE A 241 -5.43 -14.68 10.94
C ILE A 241 -6.73 -15.28 11.48
N GLN A 242 -6.76 -16.58 11.76
CA GLN A 242 -7.89 -17.26 12.39
C GLN A 242 -8.15 -16.75 13.82
N HIS A 243 -7.10 -16.64 14.64
CA HIS A 243 -7.20 -16.11 16.00
C HIS A 243 -7.78 -14.69 16.01
N ARG A 244 -7.47 -13.88 15.00
CA ARG A 244 -7.97 -12.51 14.84
C ARG A 244 -9.39 -12.42 14.27
N GLY A 245 -10.02 -13.55 13.94
CA GLY A 245 -11.41 -13.60 13.44
C GLY A 245 -11.60 -12.90 12.09
N MET A 246 -10.59 -12.98 11.22
CA MET A 246 -10.63 -12.29 9.92
C MET A 246 -11.51 -12.99 8.88
N GLU A 247 -11.77 -14.29 9.05
CA GLU A 247 -12.81 -15.00 8.32
C GLU A 247 -14.09 -14.99 9.15
N ILE A 248 -15.18 -14.51 8.56
CA ILE A 248 -16.50 -14.46 9.19
C ILE A 248 -17.51 -15.21 8.33
N SER A 249 -18.32 -16.06 8.95
CA SER A 249 -19.48 -16.68 8.29
C SER A 249 -20.71 -15.81 8.53
N MET A 250 -21.33 -15.34 7.45
CA MET A 250 -22.61 -14.63 7.52
C MET A 250 -23.76 -15.62 7.32
N PRO A 251 -24.86 -15.51 8.09
CA PRO A 251 -26.05 -16.33 7.92
C PRO A 251 -26.80 -16.04 6.62
#